data_AF-A0A229UHS0-F1
#
_entry.id   AF-A0A229UHS0-F1
#
_cell.length_a   1.000
_cell.length_b   1.000
_cell.length_c   1.000
_cell.angle_alpha   90.00
_cell.angle_beta   90.00
_cell.angle_gamma   90.00
#
_symmetry.space_group_name_H-M   'P 1'
#
loop_
_entity.id
_entity.type
_entity.pdbx_description
1 polymer ?
#
loop_
_entity_poly.entity_id
_entity_poly.type
_entity_poly.pdbx_seq_one_letter_code
_entity_poly.pdbx_strand_id
1 'polypeptide(L)'
;MKMEMKRIVGRKVWIQMALWGALCGLSVVPGYAAAEEAGAVQAPAAKDVVRNVSSYLQWNTPVNLQLEDKALPVQGAMINTVIMVPLRSVAEASGARLTWDEATRSVRIEGSQLSAVQKLGEKSVTVNGTSYELDHESMLSDGNLLVPARLLPLVLGLELRWDSASRTLALSSRHGSGGLTIRTEAFQLNGNIPVAYAHGGVPGGQNVSLPVSWSNAPAGTQSFAVVMYDIHPIADNYIHWSVIDLPADMQGLKEGEAGSLKAGRELNSYFGMEPPRYSGDHLYRVAVYALDTKKLDAAETPVFFEQLEPLLKEHMLGYAEVDGFFKQ
;
A
#
# COMPACT_ATOMS: atom_id res chain seq x y z
N MET A 1 -16.01 -17.41 -51.64
CA MET A 1 -14.95 -18.20 -52.32
C MET A 1 -14.26 -19.05 -51.28
N LYS A 2 -13.94 -20.30 -51.63
CA LYS A 2 -13.61 -21.43 -50.75
C LYS A 2 -12.36 -21.26 -49.86
N MET A 3 -12.41 -21.96 -48.71
CA MET A 3 -11.36 -22.63 -47.94
C MET A 3 -9.90 -22.53 -48.44
N GLU A 4 -8.96 -22.39 -47.50
CA GLU A 4 -8.01 -23.48 -47.23
C GLU A 4 -7.38 -23.40 -45.83
N MET A 5 -7.39 -24.53 -45.15
CA MET A 5 -6.79 -24.79 -43.84
C MET A 5 -5.74 -25.88 -44.07
N LYS A 6 -4.45 -25.61 -43.84
CA LYS A 6 -3.39 -26.62 -43.93
C LYS A 6 -2.90 -27.00 -42.54
N ARG A 7 -3.32 -28.21 -42.12
CA ARG A 7 -2.63 -29.04 -41.13
C ARG A 7 -1.33 -29.56 -41.74
N ILE A 8 -0.24 -29.54 -40.97
CA ILE A 8 0.92 -30.43 -41.21
C ILE A 8 1.15 -31.23 -39.93
N VAL A 9 1.22 -32.54 -40.12
CA VAL A 9 1.41 -33.59 -39.12
C VAL A 9 2.89 -33.99 -39.09
N GLY A 10 3.45 -34.10 -37.89
CA GLY A 10 4.32 -35.21 -37.47
C GLY A 10 5.80 -35.17 -37.82
N ARG A 11 6.64 -35.35 -36.79
CA ARG A 11 7.61 -36.47 -36.71
C ARG A 11 8.20 -36.58 -35.29
N LYS A 12 8.12 -37.78 -34.73
CA LYS A 12 8.87 -38.25 -33.55
C LYS A 12 10.32 -38.50 -33.97
N VAL A 13 11.28 -38.16 -33.11
CA VAL A 13 12.63 -38.74 -33.10
C VAL A 13 12.97 -39.12 -31.66
N TRP A 14 13.38 -40.37 -31.47
CA TRP A 14 13.99 -40.94 -30.26
C TRP A 14 15.50 -41.09 -30.49
N ILE A 15 16.25 -41.42 -29.41
CA ILE A 15 17.62 -41.98 -29.36
C ILE A 15 18.69 -40.88 -29.05
N GLN A 16 19.62 -40.96 -28.10
CA GLN A 16 20.19 -42.05 -27.27
C GLN A 16 20.84 -41.47 -25.99
N MET A 17 20.84 -42.23 -24.90
CA MET A 17 21.77 -42.07 -23.78
C MET A 17 23.16 -42.60 -24.16
N ALA A 18 24.22 -41.93 -23.70
CA ALA A 18 25.55 -42.49 -23.58
C ALA A 18 26.16 -42.08 -22.23
N LEU A 19 26.26 -43.04 -21.31
CA LEU A 19 27.17 -43.01 -20.17
C LEU A 19 28.58 -43.28 -20.68
N TRP A 20 29.57 -42.52 -20.25
CA TRP A 20 30.97 -42.97 -20.15
C TRP A 20 31.56 -42.42 -18.84
N GLY A 21 32.00 -43.33 -17.97
CA GLY A 21 32.76 -43.01 -16.78
C GLY A 21 34.26 -43.13 -17.06
N ALA A 22 35.05 -42.27 -16.41
CA ALA A 22 36.46 -42.51 -16.17
C ALA A 22 36.90 -41.79 -14.88
N LEU A 23 37.41 -42.57 -13.93
CA LEU A 23 38.16 -42.12 -12.77
C LEU A 23 39.48 -41.47 -13.21
N CYS A 24 39.90 -40.39 -12.54
CA CYS A 24 41.28 -40.18 -12.11
C CYS A 24 41.42 -38.94 -11.21
N GLY A 25 42.18 -39.08 -10.12
CA GLY A 25 42.89 -37.96 -9.47
C GLY A 25 42.31 -37.47 -8.14
N LEU A 26 42.66 -38.15 -7.03
CA LEU A 26 42.70 -37.50 -5.72
C LEU A 26 43.88 -36.51 -5.70
N SER A 27 43.58 -35.23 -5.50
CA SER A 27 44.52 -34.25 -4.95
C SER A 27 43.87 -33.59 -3.73
N VAL A 28 44.40 -33.92 -2.56
CA VAL A 28 44.05 -33.26 -1.29
C VAL A 28 44.77 -31.92 -1.26
N VAL A 29 44.02 -30.83 -1.23
CA VAL A 29 44.52 -29.50 -0.88
C VAL A 29 43.94 -29.15 0.50
N PRO A 30 44.76 -28.79 1.50
CA PRO A 30 44.28 -28.48 2.83
C PRO A 30 43.73 -27.05 2.92
N GLY A 31 42.58 -26.91 3.59
CA GLY A 31 42.23 -25.73 4.37
C GLY A 31 41.71 -24.52 3.61
N TYR A 32 40.43 -24.53 3.26
CA TYR A 32 39.62 -23.31 3.32
C TYR A 32 38.71 -23.44 4.53
N ALA A 33 38.88 -22.52 5.49
CA ALA A 33 37.98 -22.38 6.62
C ALA A 33 36.55 -22.18 6.09
N ALA A 34 35.60 -22.91 6.68
CA ALA A 34 34.19 -22.74 6.40
C ALA A 34 33.81 -21.28 6.71
N ALA A 35 33.48 -20.53 5.66
CA ALA A 35 32.71 -19.31 5.82
C ALA A 35 31.33 -19.74 6.32
N GLU A 36 30.93 -19.18 7.47
CA GLU A 36 29.54 -19.24 7.95
C GLU A 36 28.61 -18.93 6.79
N GLU A 37 27.67 -19.84 6.51
CA GLU A 37 26.56 -19.55 5.61
C GLU A 37 25.81 -18.35 6.18
N ALA A 38 26.00 -17.19 5.55
CA ALA A 38 25.10 -16.07 5.69
C ALA A 38 23.70 -16.60 5.44
N GLY A 39 22.85 -16.56 6.48
CA GLY A 39 21.51 -17.11 6.44
C GLY A 39 20.80 -16.66 5.17
N ALA A 40 20.36 -17.63 4.37
CA ALA A 40 19.63 -17.38 3.15
C ALA A 40 18.48 -16.43 3.47
N VAL A 41 18.57 -15.19 2.97
CA VAL A 41 17.47 -14.24 3.00
C VAL A 41 16.34 -14.91 2.23
N GLN A 42 15.29 -15.31 2.95
CA GLN A 42 14.11 -15.92 2.36
C GLN A 42 13.59 -14.95 1.30
N ALA A 43 13.46 -15.42 0.05
CA ALA A 43 12.86 -14.61 -1.00
C ALA A 43 11.50 -14.09 -0.50
N PRO A 44 11.20 -12.78 -0.66
CA PRO A 44 9.92 -12.25 -0.23
C PRO A 44 8.81 -13.08 -0.88
N ALA A 45 7.80 -13.43 -0.09
CA ALA A 45 6.67 -14.20 -0.57
C ALA A 45 6.04 -13.46 -1.77
N ALA A 46 5.88 -14.17 -2.90
CA ALA A 46 5.42 -13.55 -4.13
C ALA A 46 4.01 -12.97 -3.96
N LYS A 47 3.78 -11.75 -4.47
CA LYS A 47 2.44 -11.17 -4.59
C LYS A 47 1.52 -12.14 -5.32
N ASP A 48 0.35 -12.42 -4.73
CA ASP A 48 -0.66 -13.25 -5.35
C ASP A 48 -1.85 -12.39 -5.77
N VAL A 49 -1.63 -11.56 -6.80
CA VAL A 49 -2.65 -10.66 -7.36
C VAL A 49 -3.87 -11.45 -7.84
N VAL A 50 -3.68 -12.65 -8.39
CA VAL A 50 -4.77 -13.52 -8.84
C VAL A 50 -5.60 -14.01 -7.65
N ARG A 51 -4.96 -14.42 -6.54
CA ARG A 51 -5.68 -14.75 -5.30
C ARG A 51 -6.36 -13.53 -4.70
N ASN A 52 -5.73 -12.36 -4.72
CA ASN A 52 -6.39 -11.13 -4.27
C ASN A 52 -7.67 -10.94 -5.08
N VAL A 53 -7.54 -10.79 -6.41
CA VAL A 53 -8.67 -10.57 -7.33
C VAL A 53 -9.77 -11.63 -7.19
N SER A 54 -9.39 -12.91 -7.12
CA SER A 54 -10.35 -14.02 -7.00
C SER A 54 -10.96 -14.14 -5.60
N SER A 55 -10.26 -13.75 -4.54
CA SER A 55 -10.77 -13.74 -3.17
C SER A 55 -11.88 -12.72 -2.96
N TYR A 56 -11.96 -11.67 -3.79
CA TYR A 56 -13.05 -10.68 -3.71
C TYR A 56 -14.41 -11.21 -4.15
N LEU A 57 -14.43 -12.31 -4.92
CA LEU A 57 -15.66 -13.04 -5.25
C LEU A 57 -16.10 -13.97 -4.10
N GLN A 58 -15.27 -14.13 -3.07
CA GLN A 58 -15.54 -14.97 -1.92
C GLN A 58 -16.00 -14.11 -0.74
N TRP A 59 -17.12 -14.50 -0.13
CA TRP A 59 -17.64 -13.83 1.05
C TRP A 59 -16.78 -14.18 2.27
N ASN A 60 -16.41 -13.17 3.06
CA ASN A 60 -15.65 -13.31 4.33
C ASN A 60 -14.24 -13.90 4.20
N THR A 61 -13.45 -13.50 3.20
CA THR A 61 -12.06 -13.96 3.13
C THR A 61 -11.26 -13.38 4.30
N PRO A 62 -10.58 -14.21 5.13
CA PRO A 62 -9.86 -13.70 6.28
C PRO A 62 -8.74 -12.71 5.93
N VAL A 63 -8.53 -11.76 6.83
CA VAL A 63 -7.45 -10.77 6.81
C VAL A 63 -6.71 -10.83 8.14
N ASN A 64 -5.40 -11.06 8.09
CA ASN A 64 -4.55 -10.97 9.27
C ASN A 64 -4.44 -9.50 9.70
N LEU A 65 -4.41 -9.27 11.00
CA LEU A 65 -4.26 -7.93 11.56
C LEU A 65 -2.98 -7.86 12.38
N GLN A 66 -2.21 -6.80 12.16
CA GLN A 66 -0.99 -6.51 12.91
C GLN A 66 -1.06 -5.07 13.39
N LEU A 67 -0.71 -4.82 14.66
CA LEU A 67 -0.55 -3.46 15.20
C LEU A 67 0.89 -3.28 15.64
N GLU A 68 1.55 -2.27 15.09
CA GLU A 68 3.00 -2.13 15.10
C GLU A 68 3.63 -3.44 14.58
N ASP A 69 4.51 -4.09 15.34
CA ASP A 69 5.09 -5.39 14.99
C ASP A 69 4.32 -6.59 15.56
N LYS A 70 3.18 -6.38 16.24
CA LYS A 70 2.47 -7.44 16.98
C LYS A 70 1.22 -7.92 16.23
N ALA A 71 1.17 -9.22 15.94
CA ALA A 71 -0.04 -9.86 15.43
C ALA A 71 -1.17 -9.77 16.46
N LEU A 72 -2.37 -9.40 16.00
CA LEU A 72 -3.56 -9.41 16.84
C LEU A 72 -4.18 -10.82 16.85
N PRO A 73 -4.78 -11.27 17.97
CA PRO A 73 -5.36 -12.60 18.09
C PRO A 73 -6.72 -12.74 17.38
N VAL A 74 -7.13 -11.73 16.61
CA VAL A 74 -8.37 -11.70 15.84
C VAL A 74 -8.06 -11.40 14.38
N GLN A 75 -8.94 -11.87 13.50
CA GLN A 75 -8.85 -11.58 12.07
C GLN A 75 -9.90 -10.56 11.67
N GLY A 76 -9.54 -9.73 10.69
CA GLY A 76 -10.51 -9.03 9.87
C GLY A 76 -11.11 -9.95 8.82
N ALA A 77 -12.06 -9.41 8.07
CA ALA A 77 -12.67 -10.08 6.95
C ALA A 77 -12.75 -9.12 5.77
N MET A 78 -12.50 -9.64 4.58
CA MET A 78 -12.75 -8.93 3.35
C MET A 78 -14.18 -9.24 2.88
N ILE A 79 -15.01 -8.21 2.80
CA ILE A 79 -16.43 -8.31 2.45
C ILE A 79 -16.70 -7.31 1.33
N ASN A 80 -17.12 -7.81 0.16
CA ASN A 80 -17.39 -6.98 -1.03
C ASN A 80 -16.26 -5.98 -1.31
N THR A 81 -15.02 -6.48 -1.37
CA THR A 81 -13.77 -5.70 -1.57
C THR A 81 -13.33 -4.80 -0.41
N VAL A 82 -14.16 -4.59 0.61
CA VAL A 82 -13.84 -3.76 1.78
C VAL A 82 -13.20 -4.62 2.87
N ILE A 83 -12.09 -4.15 3.45
CA ILE A 83 -11.53 -4.76 4.66
C ILE A 83 -12.35 -4.31 5.87
N MET A 84 -13.01 -5.27 6.50
CA MET A 84 -13.80 -5.12 7.71
C MET A 84 -12.98 -5.60 8.92
N VAL A 85 -12.93 -4.77 9.95
CA VAL A 85 -12.03 -4.94 11.10
C VAL A 85 -12.83 -5.00 12.40
N PRO A 86 -12.55 -5.95 13.31
CA PRO A 86 -13.13 -5.96 14.65
C PRO A 86 -12.67 -4.72 15.43
N LEU A 87 -13.55 -3.73 15.55
CA LEU A 87 -13.19 -2.41 16.06
C LEU A 87 -12.63 -2.46 17.47
N ARG A 88 -13.25 -3.25 18.36
CA ARG A 88 -12.83 -3.33 19.77
C ARG A 88 -11.37 -3.75 19.90
N SER A 89 -10.99 -4.86 19.26
CA SER A 89 -9.64 -5.42 19.39
C SER A 89 -8.57 -4.46 18.91
N VAL A 90 -8.81 -3.75 17.80
CA VAL A 90 -7.85 -2.78 17.27
C VAL A 90 -7.78 -1.53 18.13
N ALA A 91 -8.93 -0.97 18.52
CA ALA A 91 -8.98 0.25 19.30
C ALA A 91 -8.44 0.07 20.73
N GLU A 92 -8.73 -1.05 21.40
CA GLU A 92 -8.13 -1.35 22.71
C GLU A 92 -6.62 -1.57 22.60
N ALA A 93 -6.16 -2.27 21.56
CA ALA A 93 -4.74 -2.49 21.32
C ALA A 93 -3.98 -1.19 21.00
N SER A 94 -4.65 -0.21 20.38
CA SER A 94 -4.09 1.15 20.16
C SER A 94 -4.24 2.08 21.35
N GLY A 95 -4.81 1.60 22.46
CA GLY A 95 -4.99 2.37 23.70
C GLY A 95 -6.23 3.27 23.71
N ALA A 96 -7.11 3.19 22.72
CA ALA A 96 -8.39 3.88 22.72
C ALA A 96 -9.42 3.19 23.61
N ARG A 97 -10.33 3.97 24.18
CA ARG A 97 -11.46 3.47 24.98
C ARG A 97 -12.71 3.37 24.13
N LEU A 98 -13.49 2.32 24.33
CA LEU A 98 -14.79 2.14 23.69
C LEU A 98 -15.90 2.07 24.73
N THR A 99 -16.99 2.78 24.47
CA THR A 99 -18.21 2.72 25.29
C THR A 99 -19.38 2.42 24.38
N TRP A 100 -20.10 1.33 24.66
CA TRP A 100 -21.31 0.97 23.94
C TRP A 100 -22.54 1.65 24.55
N ASP A 101 -23.40 2.19 23.68
CA ASP A 101 -24.72 2.70 24.03
C ASP A 101 -25.78 1.83 23.35
N GLU A 102 -26.51 1.07 24.17
CA GLU A 102 -27.57 0.17 23.71
C GLU A 102 -28.78 0.92 23.15
N ALA A 103 -29.13 2.07 23.73
CA ALA A 103 -30.32 2.82 23.32
C ALA A 103 -30.17 3.39 21.90
N THR A 104 -28.96 3.81 21.55
CA THR A 104 -28.64 4.34 20.22
C THR A 104 -27.98 3.32 19.29
N ARG A 105 -27.72 2.10 19.78
CA ARG A 105 -26.94 1.04 19.11
C ARG A 105 -25.65 1.58 18.51
N SER A 106 -24.90 2.32 19.32
CA SER A 106 -23.69 3.03 18.89
C SER A 106 -22.51 2.73 19.79
N VAL A 107 -21.32 2.85 19.23
CA VAL A 107 -20.06 2.84 19.97
C VAL A 107 -19.46 4.22 19.94
N ARG A 108 -19.13 4.72 21.14
CA ARG A 108 -18.26 5.89 21.31
C ARG A 108 -16.82 5.40 21.40
N ILE A 109 -15.94 6.00 20.61
CA ILE A 109 -14.52 5.70 20.54
C ILE A 109 -13.78 6.94 21.04
N GLU A 110 -12.91 6.77 22.02
CA GLU A 110 -12.11 7.84 22.63
C GLU A 110 -10.63 7.49 22.47
N GLY A 111 -10.01 8.07 21.44
CA GLY A 111 -8.57 7.99 21.21
C GLY A 111 -7.81 9.09 21.98
N SER A 112 -6.51 9.19 21.73
CA SER A 112 -5.65 10.19 22.39
C SER A 112 -5.99 11.64 22.01
N GLN A 113 -6.45 11.86 20.77
CA GLN A 113 -6.74 13.21 20.24
C GLN A 113 -8.15 13.37 19.66
N LEU A 114 -8.86 12.28 19.41
CA LEU A 114 -10.13 12.29 18.68
C LEU A 114 -11.20 11.51 19.46
N SER A 115 -12.44 11.99 19.35
CA SER A 115 -13.62 11.24 19.77
C SER A 115 -14.50 10.98 18.57
N ALA A 116 -14.97 9.74 18.45
CA ALA A 116 -15.89 9.35 17.39
C ALA A 116 -17.11 8.60 17.91
N VAL A 117 -18.19 8.66 17.13
CA VAL A 117 -19.39 7.85 17.34
C VAL A 117 -19.69 7.12 16.05
N GLN A 118 -19.69 5.78 16.12
CA GLN A 118 -20.11 4.89 15.04
C GLN A 118 -21.39 4.17 15.45
N LYS A 119 -22.45 4.31 14.65
CA LYS A 119 -23.71 3.58 14.84
C LYS A 119 -23.69 2.28 14.04
N LEU A 120 -24.18 1.20 14.64
CA LEU A 120 -24.30 -0.08 13.96
C LEU A 120 -25.22 0.04 12.73
N GLY A 121 -24.77 -0.47 11.58
CA GLY A 121 -25.53 -0.44 10.32
C GLY A 121 -25.39 0.86 9.52
N GLU A 122 -24.72 1.89 10.06
CA GLU A 122 -24.51 3.14 9.34
C GLU A 122 -23.24 3.10 8.49
N LYS A 123 -23.30 3.82 7.36
CA LYS A 123 -22.15 4.13 6.46
C LYS A 123 -21.49 5.46 6.80
N SER A 124 -21.66 5.93 8.02
CA SER A 124 -21.06 7.18 8.46
C SER A 124 -20.55 7.07 9.89
N VAL A 125 -19.46 7.78 10.15
CA VAL A 125 -18.86 7.98 11.46
C VAL A 125 -18.84 9.46 11.77
N THR A 126 -19.22 9.86 12.98
CA THR A 126 -19.06 11.24 13.44
C THR A 126 -17.77 11.35 14.22
N VAL A 127 -16.79 12.15 13.76
CA VAL A 127 -15.51 12.40 14.44
C VAL A 127 -15.46 13.87 14.84
N ASN A 128 -15.31 14.15 16.14
CA ASN A 128 -15.31 15.51 16.71
C ASN A 128 -16.48 16.40 16.23
N GLY A 129 -17.65 15.79 15.97
CA GLY A 129 -18.84 16.49 15.49
C GLY A 129 -18.97 16.60 13.96
N THR A 130 -17.95 16.20 13.20
CA THR A 130 -17.99 16.17 11.73
C THR A 130 -18.33 14.76 11.25
N SER A 131 -19.28 14.64 10.32
CA SER A 131 -19.65 13.36 9.72
C SER A 131 -18.72 13.02 8.55
N TYR A 132 -18.22 11.78 8.53
CA TYR A 132 -17.42 11.21 7.46
C TYR A 132 -18.15 9.99 6.89
N GLU A 133 -18.17 9.88 5.56
CA GLU A 133 -18.72 8.71 4.87
C GLU A 133 -17.73 7.54 4.91
N LEU A 134 -18.27 6.34 5.04
CA LEU A 134 -17.56 5.08 4.94
C LEU A 134 -18.03 4.33 3.68
N ASP A 135 -17.15 3.53 3.10
CA ASP A 135 -17.40 2.70 1.92
C ASP A 135 -18.34 1.52 2.20
N HIS A 136 -18.48 1.12 3.46
CA HIS A 136 -19.38 0.04 3.88
C HIS A 136 -20.05 0.35 5.22
N GLU A 137 -21.23 -0.23 5.44
CA GLU A 137 -21.88 -0.15 6.75
C GLU A 137 -21.08 -0.91 7.81
N SER A 138 -21.11 -0.42 9.05
CA SER A 138 -20.66 -1.23 10.19
C SER A 138 -21.61 -2.39 10.45
N MET A 139 -21.07 -3.55 10.83
CA MET A 139 -21.83 -4.79 10.93
C MET A 139 -21.54 -5.51 12.24
N LEU A 140 -22.50 -6.28 12.75
CA LEU A 140 -22.26 -7.19 13.87
C LEU A 140 -22.05 -8.60 13.33
N SER A 141 -20.93 -9.23 13.68
CA SER A 141 -20.60 -10.60 13.30
C SER A 141 -19.88 -11.28 14.45
N ASP A 142 -20.37 -12.46 14.87
CA ASP A 142 -19.81 -13.24 15.98
C ASP A 142 -19.57 -12.44 17.26
N GLY A 143 -20.50 -11.53 17.59
CA GLY A 143 -20.41 -10.66 18.76
C GLY A 143 -19.42 -9.49 18.63
N ASN A 144 -18.76 -9.34 17.47
CA ASN A 144 -17.85 -8.25 17.18
C ASN A 144 -18.52 -7.21 16.27
N LEU A 145 -18.33 -5.93 16.62
CA LEU A 145 -18.63 -4.83 15.71
C LEU A 145 -17.50 -4.71 14.70
N LEU A 146 -17.79 -5.10 13.46
CA LEU A 146 -16.93 -4.92 12.31
C LEU A 146 -17.15 -3.54 11.71
N VAL A 147 -16.07 -2.83 11.42
CA VAL A 147 -16.09 -1.53 10.75
C VAL A 147 -15.16 -1.54 9.54
N PRO A 148 -15.39 -0.70 8.53
CA PRO A 148 -14.44 -0.55 7.44
C PRO A 148 -13.09 -0.04 7.95
N ALA A 149 -11.99 -0.55 7.39
CA ALA A 149 -10.63 -0.15 7.77
C ALA A 149 -10.40 1.37 7.66
N ARG A 150 -11.12 2.07 6.75
CA ARG A 150 -11.12 3.53 6.60
C ARG A 150 -11.40 4.29 7.91
N LEU A 151 -12.14 3.70 8.85
CA LEU A 151 -12.42 4.34 10.15
C LEU A 151 -11.15 4.48 11.00
N LEU A 152 -10.22 3.53 10.91
CA LEU A 152 -9.03 3.47 11.76
C LEU A 152 -8.10 4.69 11.61
N PRO A 153 -7.68 5.13 10.41
CA PRO A 153 -6.89 6.35 10.27
C PRO A 153 -7.67 7.61 10.70
N LEU A 154 -8.99 7.63 10.49
CA LEU A 154 -9.85 8.76 10.83
C LEU A 154 -10.00 8.97 12.34
N VAL A 155 -10.07 7.89 13.13
CA VAL A 155 -10.42 7.96 14.56
C VAL A 155 -9.23 7.68 15.46
N LEU A 156 -8.37 6.74 15.05
CA LEU A 156 -7.23 6.28 15.85
C LEU A 156 -5.91 6.90 15.39
N GLY A 157 -5.89 7.63 14.28
CA GLY A 157 -4.68 8.23 13.72
C GLY A 157 -3.67 7.19 13.21
N LEU A 158 -4.13 5.97 12.92
CA LEU A 158 -3.28 4.88 12.47
C LEU A 158 -2.93 5.03 10.98
N GLU A 159 -1.71 4.68 10.62
CA GLU A 159 -1.30 4.38 9.26
C GLU A 159 -1.74 2.96 8.90
N LEU A 160 -2.25 2.77 7.67
CA LEU A 160 -2.61 1.47 7.13
C LEU A 160 -1.56 0.99 6.11
N ARG A 161 -1.18 -0.29 6.15
CA ARG A 161 -0.34 -0.93 5.13
C ARG A 161 -0.90 -2.30 4.77
N TRP A 162 -0.88 -2.65 3.49
CA TRP A 162 -1.32 -3.94 3.00
C TRP A 162 -0.15 -4.79 2.52
N ASP A 163 -0.08 -6.02 3.02
CA ASP A 163 0.77 -7.09 2.50
C ASP A 163 -0.13 -8.18 1.91
N SER A 164 -0.13 -8.31 0.58
CA SER A 164 -0.92 -9.31 -0.12
C SER A 164 -0.45 -10.73 0.06
N ALA A 165 0.86 -10.96 0.21
CA ALA A 165 1.43 -12.28 0.29
C ALA A 165 1.03 -12.97 1.60
N SER A 166 1.03 -12.21 2.70
CA SER A 166 0.54 -12.67 4.01
C SER A 166 -0.93 -12.35 4.27
N ARG A 167 -1.59 -11.59 3.39
CA ARG A 167 -2.94 -11.02 3.57
C ARG A 167 -3.09 -10.28 4.90
N THR A 168 -2.10 -9.44 5.20
CA THR A 168 -2.02 -8.70 6.46
C THR A 168 -2.34 -7.24 6.23
N LEU A 169 -3.32 -6.72 6.98
CA LEU A 169 -3.47 -5.30 7.21
C LEU A 169 -2.63 -4.93 8.43
N ALA A 170 -1.48 -4.32 8.18
CA ALA A 170 -0.63 -3.76 9.22
C ALA A 170 -1.07 -2.34 9.56
N LEU A 171 -1.16 -2.07 10.86
CA LEU A 171 -1.58 -0.83 11.46
C LEU A 171 -0.41 -0.30 12.25
N SER A 172 -0.10 0.99 12.17
CA SER A 172 0.94 1.59 13.01
C SER A 172 0.58 3.01 13.38
N SER A 173 1.15 3.49 14.47
CA SER A 173 1.00 4.88 14.87
C SER A 173 1.63 5.77 13.79
N ARG A 174 0.89 6.77 13.30
CA ARG A 174 1.39 7.69 12.27
C ARG A 174 2.52 8.54 12.86
N HIS A 175 3.76 8.14 12.58
CA HIS A 175 4.95 8.89 12.93
C HIS A 175 5.74 9.14 11.66
N GLY A 176 5.65 10.37 11.13
CA GLY A 176 6.67 10.83 10.21
C GLY A 176 8.04 10.66 10.87
N SER A 177 8.99 10.05 10.18
CA SER A 177 10.32 9.80 10.74
C SER A 177 11.26 10.95 10.41
N GLY A 178 12.22 11.19 11.31
CA GLY A 178 13.21 12.27 11.15
C GLY A 178 12.64 13.70 11.21
N GLY A 179 11.39 13.87 11.63
CA GLY A 179 10.71 15.17 11.71
C GLY A 179 10.15 15.69 10.39
N LEU A 180 10.30 14.92 9.31
CA LEU A 180 9.77 15.26 7.99
C LEU A 180 8.24 15.37 8.04
N THR A 181 7.71 16.36 7.32
CA THR A 181 6.28 16.60 7.19
C THR A 181 5.92 16.76 5.73
N ILE A 182 4.72 16.32 5.36
CA ILE A 182 4.16 16.48 4.02
C ILE A 182 2.76 17.09 4.12
N ARG A 183 2.39 17.89 3.12
CA ARG A 183 1.05 18.42 2.94
C ARG A 183 0.73 18.52 1.45
N THR A 184 -0.54 18.31 1.13
CA THR A 184 -1.14 18.73 -0.14
C THR A 184 -2.23 19.78 0.12
N GLU A 185 -2.45 20.65 -0.85
CA GLU A 185 -3.59 21.57 -0.85
C GLU A 185 -4.81 20.98 -1.57
N ALA A 186 -4.66 19.83 -2.22
CA ALA A 186 -5.71 19.17 -2.99
C ALA A 186 -6.83 18.58 -2.12
N PHE A 187 -6.48 18.05 -0.95
CA PHE A 187 -7.41 17.39 -0.04
C PHE A 187 -6.93 17.46 1.42
N GLN A 188 -7.85 17.28 2.35
CA GLN A 188 -7.53 17.11 3.76
C GLN A 188 -7.04 15.68 4.01
N LEU A 189 -6.10 15.48 4.94
CA LEU A 189 -5.66 14.14 5.36
C LEU A 189 -6.87 13.25 5.67
N ASN A 190 -6.88 12.04 5.11
CA ASN A 190 -7.95 11.03 5.16
C ASN A 190 -9.28 11.47 4.52
N GLY A 191 -9.30 12.61 3.83
CA GLY A 191 -10.42 13.13 3.06
C GLY A 191 -10.52 12.49 1.67
N ASN A 192 -11.52 12.95 0.91
CA ASN A 192 -11.71 12.51 -0.47
C ASN A 192 -10.81 13.31 -1.41
N ILE A 193 -10.11 12.63 -2.32
CA ILE A 193 -9.32 13.27 -3.36
C ILE A 193 -10.27 13.80 -4.45
N PRO A 194 -10.13 15.06 -4.89
CA PRO A 194 -10.98 15.60 -5.94
C PRO A 194 -10.88 14.82 -7.25
N VAL A 195 -12.02 14.68 -7.94
CA VAL A 195 -12.13 13.92 -9.20
C VAL A 195 -11.22 14.47 -10.31
N ALA A 196 -10.82 15.75 -10.27
CA ALA A 196 -9.91 16.32 -11.26
C ALA A 196 -8.57 15.56 -11.33
N TYR A 197 -8.08 15.01 -10.21
CA TYR A 197 -6.84 14.23 -10.15
C TYR A 197 -7.00 12.79 -10.65
N ALA A 198 -8.24 12.32 -10.90
CA ALA A 198 -8.52 11.00 -11.46
C ALA A 198 -8.07 10.91 -12.93
N HIS A 199 -7.87 9.68 -13.43
CA HIS A 199 -7.52 9.43 -14.82
C HIS A 199 -8.64 9.91 -15.78
N GLY A 200 -8.30 10.21 -17.04
CA GLY A 200 -9.26 10.71 -18.03
C GLY A 200 -10.38 9.72 -18.39
N GLY A 201 -10.24 8.43 -18.02
CA GLY A 201 -11.30 7.42 -18.13
C GLY A 201 -12.43 7.58 -17.11
N VAL A 202 -12.19 8.32 -16.02
CA VAL A 202 -13.19 8.61 -14.98
C VAL A 202 -13.96 9.88 -15.35
N PRO A 203 -15.31 9.91 -15.29
CA PRO A 203 -16.08 11.13 -15.54
C PRO A 203 -15.63 12.30 -14.64
N GLY A 204 -15.10 13.36 -15.26
CA GLY A 204 -14.56 14.53 -14.56
C GLY A 204 -13.05 14.46 -14.25
N GLY A 205 -12.41 13.32 -14.53
CA GLY A 205 -10.97 13.13 -14.43
C GLY A 205 -10.20 13.94 -15.46
N GLN A 206 -9.13 14.59 -15.02
CA GLN A 206 -8.26 15.42 -15.87
C GLN A 206 -6.84 14.87 -15.97
N ASN A 207 -6.54 13.79 -15.24
CA ASN A 207 -5.21 13.18 -15.15
C ASN A 207 -4.09 14.19 -14.83
N VAL A 208 -4.39 15.16 -13.96
CA VAL A 208 -3.43 16.16 -13.49
C VAL A 208 -2.80 15.66 -12.20
N SER A 209 -1.47 15.80 -12.05
CA SER A 209 -0.78 15.41 -10.81
C SER A 209 -1.11 16.37 -9.67
N LEU A 210 -1.31 15.85 -8.47
CA LEU A 210 -1.63 16.68 -7.29
C LEU A 210 -0.42 17.47 -6.77
N PRO A 211 -0.62 18.68 -6.23
CA PRO A 211 0.45 19.45 -5.60
C PRO A 211 0.88 18.79 -4.29
N VAL A 212 2.18 18.67 -4.07
CA VAL A 212 2.76 18.18 -2.81
C VAL A 212 3.79 19.16 -2.30
N SER A 213 3.83 19.36 -0.99
CA SER A 213 4.82 20.16 -0.31
C SER A 213 5.34 19.40 0.91
N TRP A 214 6.61 19.60 1.24
CA TRP A 214 7.23 19.00 2.41
C TRP A 214 8.16 19.98 3.11
N SER A 215 8.37 19.75 4.39
CA SER A 215 9.22 20.60 5.23
C SER A 215 9.87 19.79 6.35
N ASN A 216 10.84 20.39 7.02
CA ASN A 216 11.58 19.79 8.14
C ASN A 216 12.33 18.52 7.74
N ALA A 217 13.01 18.57 6.59
CA ALA A 217 13.86 17.48 6.15
C ALA A 217 14.96 17.19 7.19
N PRO A 218 15.25 15.92 7.51
CA PRO A 218 16.30 15.55 8.44
C PRO A 218 17.67 16.04 7.99
N ALA A 219 18.56 16.29 8.94
CA ALA A 219 19.96 16.59 8.64
C ALA A 219 20.59 15.43 7.83
N GLY A 220 21.39 15.77 6.83
CA GLY A 220 22.03 14.78 5.93
C GLY A 220 21.22 14.44 4.69
N THR A 221 20.01 14.98 4.52
CA THR A 221 19.21 14.79 3.30
C THR A 221 19.99 15.28 2.07
N GLN A 222 20.19 14.38 1.09
CA GLN A 222 20.88 14.64 -0.16
C GLN A 222 19.93 14.64 -1.38
N SER A 223 18.79 13.96 -1.28
CA SER A 223 17.70 14.04 -2.25
C SER A 223 16.35 13.70 -1.61
N PHE A 224 15.27 13.92 -2.36
CA PHE A 224 13.94 13.40 -2.03
C PHE A 224 13.43 12.43 -3.09
N ALA A 225 12.51 11.57 -2.67
CA ALA A 225 11.61 10.84 -3.55
C ALA A 225 10.15 11.14 -3.18
N VAL A 226 9.28 11.23 -4.18
CA VAL A 226 7.82 11.31 -4.05
C VAL A 226 7.23 10.07 -4.69
N VAL A 227 6.40 9.32 -3.95
CA VAL A 227 5.69 8.15 -4.46
C VAL A 227 4.21 8.24 -4.11
N MET A 228 3.35 8.21 -5.12
CA MET A 228 1.92 8.01 -4.96
C MET A 228 1.58 6.57 -5.33
N TYR A 229 0.92 5.85 -4.43
CA TYR A 229 0.53 4.47 -4.65
C TYR A 229 -0.79 4.14 -3.96
N ASP A 230 -1.48 3.13 -4.50
CA ASP A 230 -2.77 2.69 -4.01
C ASP A 230 -2.61 1.44 -3.14
N ILE A 231 -2.84 1.60 -1.83
CA ILE A 231 -2.67 0.50 -0.86
C ILE A 231 -3.88 -0.44 -0.83
N HIS A 232 -4.93 -0.17 -1.59
CA HIS A 232 -6.11 -1.00 -1.61
C HIS A 232 -5.73 -2.42 -2.04
N PRO A 233 -6.26 -3.49 -1.40
CA PRO A 233 -5.87 -4.86 -1.71
C PRO A 233 -5.99 -5.26 -3.18
N ILE A 234 -6.92 -4.65 -3.93
CA ILE A 234 -7.07 -4.87 -5.38
C ILE A 234 -5.88 -4.31 -6.16
N ALA A 235 -5.46 -3.10 -5.81
CA ALA A 235 -4.35 -2.42 -6.47
C ALA A 235 -3.00 -2.97 -6.00
N ASP A 236 -2.94 -3.44 -4.74
CA ASP A 236 -1.78 -4.08 -4.13
C ASP A 236 -0.52 -3.22 -4.27
N ASN A 237 -0.55 -2.00 -3.73
CA ASN A 237 0.52 -0.99 -3.81
C ASN A 237 0.85 -0.58 -5.26
N TYR A 238 -0.13 -0.49 -6.15
CA TYR A 238 0.07 0.01 -7.51
C TYR A 238 0.60 1.45 -7.48
N ILE A 239 1.73 1.72 -8.14
CA ILE A 239 2.30 3.06 -8.21
C ILE A 239 1.55 3.89 -9.25
N HIS A 240 0.94 4.98 -8.78
CA HIS A 240 0.29 5.99 -9.61
C HIS A 240 1.25 7.10 -10.04
N TRP A 241 2.31 7.35 -9.26
CA TRP A 241 3.34 8.33 -9.59
C TRP A 241 4.61 8.04 -8.80
N SER A 242 5.78 8.14 -9.41
CA SER A 242 7.03 8.09 -8.64
C SER A 242 8.13 8.93 -9.26
N VAL A 243 8.71 9.79 -8.43
CA VAL A 243 9.81 10.69 -8.77
C VAL A 243 10.91 10.47 -7.73
N ILE A 244 12.15 10.29 -8.19
CA ILE A 244 13.33 10.16 -7.33
C ILE A 244 14.35 11.24 -7.67
N ASP A 245 15.45 11.29 -6.92
CA ASP A 245 16.59 12.18 -7.18
C ASP A 245 16.22 13.68 -7.20
N LEU A 246 15.15 14.06 -6.49
CA LEU A 246 14.77 15.47 -6.33
C LEU A 246 15.83 16.17 -5.46
N PRO A 247 16.38 17.32 -5.86
CA PRO A 247 17.37 18.06 -5.08
C PRO A 247 16.96 18.33 -3.64
N ALA A 248 17.93 18.28 -2.71
CA ALA A 248 17.70 18.45 -1.27
C ALA A 248 17.17 19.83 -0.84
N ASP A 249 17.22 20.84 -1.72
CA ASP A 249 16.67 22.18 -1.48
C ASP A 249 15.22 22.34 -1.96
N MET A 250 14.67 21.34 -2.66
CA MET A 250 13.25 21.33 -3.03
C MET A 250 12.35 21.10 -1.82
N GLN A 251 11.17 21.73 -1.87
CA GLN A 251 10.15 21.67 -0.81
C GLN A 251 8.78 21.30 -1.35
N GLY A 252 8.70 20.86 -2.61
CA GLY A 252 7.43 20.51 -3.23
C GLY A 252 7.49 20.29 -4.73
N LEU A 253 6.41 19.74 -5.25
CA LEU A 253 6.06 19.63 -6.67
C LEU A 253 4.68 20.25 -6.87
N LYS A 254 4.52 21.04 -7.93
CA LYS A 254 3.26 21.74 -8.19
C LYS A 254 2.26 20.83 -8.90
N GLU A 255 1.01 21.26 -8.84
CA GLU A 255 -0.06 20.64 -9.61
C GLU A 255 0.29 20.58 -11.10
N GLY A 256 0.09 19.42 -11.71
CA GLY A 256 0.33 19.19 -13.14
C GLY A 256 1.79 19.18 -13.58
N GLU A 257 2.77 19.16 -12.67
CA GLU A 257 4.20 19.10 -13.05
C GLU A 257 4.68 17.72 -13.51
N ALA A 258 3.90 16.65 -13.29
CA ALA A 258 4.23 15.33 -13.83
C ALA A 258 4.41 15.39 -15.37
N GLY A 259 5.41 14.67 -15.90
CA GLY A 259 5.81 14.73 -17.30
C GLY A 259 6.53 16.02 -17.73
N SER A 260 6.65 17.02 -16.86
CA SER A 260 7.32 18.30 -17.14
C SER A 260 8.21 18.79 -15.99
N LEU A 261 8.67 17.85 -15.16
CA LEU A 261 9.49 18.11 -13.99
C LEU A 261 10.77 18.88 -14.35
N LYS A 262 11.12 19.85 -13.51
CA LYS A 262 12.35 20.65 -13.67
C LYS A 262 13.59 19.98 -13.08
N ALA A 263 13.39 19.01 -12.20
CA ALA A 263 14.43 18.27 -11.51
C ALA A 263 13.87 16.91 -11.05
N GLY A 264 14.79 16.00 -10.69
CA GLY A 264 14.44 14.62 -10.38
C GLY A 264 14.26 13.75 -11.63
N ARG A 265 14.06 12.46 -11.38
CA ARG A 265 13.83 11.43 -12.40
C ARG A 265 12.47 10.80 -12.15
N GLU A 266 11.55 10.96 -13.09
CA GLU A 266 10.23 10.34 -13.05
C GLU A 266 10.34 8.89 -13.54
N LEU A 267 10.17 7.93 -12.63
CA LEU A 267 10.22 6.51 -12.97
C LEU A 267 8.84 6.00 -13.42
N ASN A 268 7.78 6.58 -12.89
CA ASN A 268 6.40 6.30 -13.28
C ASN A 268 5.70 7.64 -13.49
N SER A 269 5.30 7.93 -14.73
CA SER A 269 4.50 9.13 -15.02
C SER A 269 3.17 9.08 -14.30
N TYR A 270 2.66 10.25 -13.92
CA TYR A 270 1.37 10.34 -13.23
C TYR A 270 0.24 9.68 -14.02
N PHE A 271 -0.32 8.64 -13.42
CA PHE A 271 -1.54 7.98 -13.85
C PHE A 271 -2.57 8.23 -12.75
N GLY A 272 -3.59 9.03 -13.05
CA GLY A 272 -4.61 9.41 -12.08
C GLY A 272 -5.38 8.21 -11.54
N MET A 273 -6.10 8.41 -10.43
CA MET A 273 -6.90 7.35 -9.82
C MET A 273 -7.97 6.83 -10.80
N GLU A 274 -8.06 5.52 -10.95
CA GLU A 274 -9.11 4.83 -11.73
C GLU A 274 -9.46 3.50 -11.06
N PRO A 275 -9.93 3.52 -9.79
CA PRO A 275 -10.26 2.28 -9.09
C PRO A 275 -11.43 1.59 -9.81
N PRO A 276 -11.48 0.25 -9.86
CA PRO A 276 -12.61 -0.45 -10.46
C PRO A 276 -13.95 0.03 -9.89
N ARG A 277 -15.00 0.03 -10.71
CA ARG A 277 -16.33 0.38 -10.20
C ARG A 277 -16.77 -0.61 -9.14
N TYR A 278 -17.42 -0.10 -8.10
CA TYR A 278 -17.94 -0.88 -6.98
C TYR A 278 -16.89 -1.56 -6.09
N SER A 279 -15.61 -1.17 -6.19
CA SER A 279 -14.55 -1.71 -5.31
C SER A 279 -14.38 -0.96 -3.98
N GLY A 280 -15.34 -0.09 -3.63
CA GLY A 280 -15.26 0.71 -2.41
C GLY A 280 -14.24 1.84 -2.50
N ASP A 281 -13.82 2.35 -1.34
CA ASP A 281 -12.81 3.39 -1.27
C ASP A 281 -11.41 2.78 -1.41
N HIS A 282 -10.68 3.24 -2.41
CA HIS A 282 -9.26 2.98 -2.50
C HIS A 282 -8.50 4.06 -1.72
N LEU A 283 -7.50 3.65 -0.93
CA LEU A 283 -6.63 4.58 -0.22
C LEU A 283 -5.36 4.83 -1.04
N TYR A 284 -5.24 6.06 -1.53
CA TYR A 284 -4.08 6.55 -2.24
C TYR A 284 -3.18 7.25 -1.25
N ARG A 285 -1.98 6.71 -1.07
CA ARG A 285 -0.94 7.29 -0.26
C ARG A 285 -0.01 8.10 -1.13
N VAL A 286 0.27 9.33 -0.71
CA VAL A 286 1.37 10.12 -1.26
C VAL A 286 2.44 10.25 -0.20
N ALA A 287 3.61 9.66 -0.45
CA ALA A 287 4.73 9.64 0.46
C ALA A 287 5.91 10.46 -0.07
N VAL A 288 6.59 11.17 0.83
CA VAL A 288 7.89 11.80 0.59
C VAL A 288 8.93 11.09 1.45
N TYR A 289 10.05 10.74 0.81
CA TYR A 289 11.21 10.15 1.45
C TYR A 289 12.36 11.13 1.38
N ALA A 290 12.99 11.42 2.51
CA ALA A 290 14.26 12.14 2.57
C ALA A 290 15.40 11.13 2.58
N LEU A 291 16.30 11.22 1.60
CA LEU A 291 17.31 10.18 1.33
C LEU A 291 18.73 10.69 1.60
N ASP A 292 19.60 9.81 2.10
CA ASP A 292 21.01 10.08 2.34
C ASP A 292 21.88 9.99 1.06
N THR A 293 21.30 9.68 -0.08
CA THR A 293 21.97 9.63 -1.39
C THR A 293 21.43 10.72 -2.32
N LYS A 294 22.28 11.19 -3.25
CA LYS A 294 21.87 12.12 -4.32
C LYS A 294 21.16 11.43 -5.48
N LYS A 295 21.46 10.14 -5.68
CA LYS A 295 20.95 9.33 -6.77
C LYS A 295 20.62 7.93 -6.28
N LEU A 296 19.38 7.52 -6.50
CA LEU A 296 18.91 6.19 -6.20
C LEU A 296 19.17 5.26 -7.40
N ASP A 297 19.68 4.06 -7.13
CA ASP A 297 19.98 3.06 -8.17
C ASP A 297 18.74 2.25 -8.58
N ALA A 298 17.72 2.97 -9.08
CA ALA A 298 16.55 2.35 -9.69
C ALA A 298 16.79 2.16 -11.19
N ALA A 299 16.99 0.90 -11.61
CA ALA A 299 17.38 0.54 -12.98
C ALA A 299 16.22 0.47 -13.99
N GLU A 300 14.97 0.35 -13.52
CA GLU A 300 13.79 0.09 -14.36
C GLU A 300 12.81 1.28 -14.39
N THR A 301 12.06 1.42 -15.49
CA THR A 301 11.04 2.44 -15.75
C THR A 301 10.02 1.84 -16.73
N PRO A 302 8.75 1.61 -16.36
CA PRO A 302 8.17 1.80 -15.03
C PRO A 302 8.80 0.90 -13.97
N VAL A 303 8.71 1.31 -12.71
CA VAL A 303 9.18 0.52 -11.55
C VAL A 303 7.99 0.06 -10.72
N PHE A 304 8.06 -1.16 -10.17
CA PHE A 304 7.07 -1.67 -9.23
C PHE A 304 7.42 -1.32 -7.79
N PHE A 305 6.41 -1.28 -6.91
CA PHE A 305 6.61 -0.91 -5.50
C PHE A 305 7.61 -1.81 -4.79
N GLU A 306 7.63 -3.11 -5.11
CA GLU A 306 8.52 -4.11 -4.50
C GLU A 306 9.98 -3.91 -4.90
N GLN A 307 10.22 -3.27 -6.05
CA GLN A 307 11.55 -2.95 -6.53
C GLN A 307 12.02 -1.61 -5.95
N LEU A 308 11.10 -0.64 -5.82
CA LEU A 308 11.43 0.71 -5.39
C LEU A 308 11.53 0.84 -3.86
N GLU A 309 10.63 0.23 -3.10
CA GLU A 309 10.55 0.41 -1.66
C GLU A 309 11.84 -0.03 -0.92
N PRO A 310 12.46 -1.18 -1.24
CA PRO A 310 13.72 -1.57 -0.58
C PRO A 310 14.83 -0.55 -0.77
N LEU A 311 14.96 0.02 -1.97
CA LEU A 311 15.94 1.05 -2.27
C LEU A 311 15.67 2.34 -1.48
N LEU A 312 14.40 2.74 -1.38
CA LEU A 312 14.01 3.89 -0.57
C LEU A 312 14.35 3.65 0.90
N LYS A 313 13.98 2.49 1.46
CA LYS A 313 14.23 2.13 2.86
C LYS A 313 15.71 2.06 3.20
N GLU A 314 16.55 1.59 2.29
CA GLU A 314 18.01 1.52 2.47
C GLU A 314 18.63 2.91 2.73
N HIS A 315 18.12 3.93 2.05
CA HIS A 315 18.67 5.30 2.09
C HIS A 315 17.85 6.28 2.93
N MET A 316 16.75 5.83 3.53
CA MET A 316 15.77 6.72 4.16
C MET A 316 16.29 7.31 5.49
N LEU A 317 16.40 8.64 5.53
CA LEU A 317 16.62 9.41 6.75
C LEU A 317 15.31 9.89 7.38
N GLY A 318 14.27 10.07 6.55
CA GLY A 318 12.97 10.57 6.98
C GLY A 318 11.85 10.17 6.04
N TYR A 319 10.65 10.05 6.60
CA TYR A 319 9.44 9.60 5.93
C TYR A 319 8.27 10.49 6.34
N ALA A 320 7.43 10.86 5.38
CA ALA A 320 6.14 11.48 5.67
C ALA A 320 5.14 11.10 4.59
N GLU A 321 3.88 10.97 4.98
CA GLU A 321 2.79 10.58 4.08
C GLU A 321 1.52 11.39 4.31
N VAL A 322 0.75 11.56 3.24
CA VAL A 322 -0.63 12.03 3.28
C VAL A 322 -1.51 11.05 2.53
N ASP A 323 -2.55 10.61 3.23
CA ASP A 323 -3.51 9.61 2.76
C ASP A 323 -4.79 10.31 2.29
N GLY A 324 -5.30 9.89 1.13
CA GLY A 324 -6.58 10.34 0.58
C GLY A 324 -7.36 9.18 -0.03
N PHE A 325 -8.68 9.29 -0.05
CA PHE A 325 -9.56 8.25 -0.57
C PHE A 325 -10.21 8.66 -1.88
N PHE A 326 -10.39 7.71 -2.79
CA PHE A 326 -11.14 7.89 -4.02
C PHE A 326 -11.89 6.61 -4.41
N LYS A 327 -13.08 6.78 -4.99
CA LYS A 327 -13.96 5.70 -5.47
C LYS A 327 -14.71 6.12 -6.74
N GLN A 328 -15.20 5.14 -7.50
CA GLN A 328 -16.10 5.32 -8.65
C GLN A 328 -17.53 4.91 -8.34
#